data_AF-A0A939CA63-F1
#
_entry.id   AF-A0A939CA63-F1
#
_cell.length_a   1.000
_cell.length_b   1.000
_cell.length_c   1.000
_cell.angle_alpha   90.00
_cell.angle_beta   90.00
_cell.angle_gamma   90.00
#
_symmetry.space_group_name_H-M   'P 1'
#
loop_
_entity.id
_entity.type
_entity.pdbx_description
1 polymer ?
#
loop_
_entity_poly.entity_id
_entity_poly.type
_entity_poly.pdbx_seq_one_letter_code
_entity_poly.pdbx_strand_id
1 'polypeptide(L)'
;MPNVKQLTSEKMGTIYELSNDSGTIVRLSPEGARLLDWVVPVEEGRDIVVGYDTIEGHRQARYYGATIGPVAGRIAGTRFEIDGQEYQTEDNDGGNTLHGGSKGLDT
;
A
#
# COMPACT_ATOMS: atom_id res chain seq x y z
N MET A 1 -1.43 -17.17 18.21
CA MET A 1 -0.34 -16.42 17.53
C MET A 1 -0.64 -16.44 16.05
N PRO A 2 -0.32 -15.39 15.26
CA PRO A 2 -0.56 -15.44 13.82
C PRO A 2 0.30 -16.53 13.18
N ASN A 3 -0.30 -17.31 12.28
CA ASN A 3 0.40 -18.21 11.38
C ASN A 3 0.75 -17.42 10.12
N VAL A 4 2.03 -17.42 9.72
CA VAL A 4 2.52 -16.68 8.55
C VAL A 4 3.06 -17.66 7.52
N LYS A 5 2.63 -17.51 6.27
CA LYS A 5 3.10 -18.30 5.13
C LYS A 5 3.48 -17.38 3.97
N GLN A 6 4.57 -17.72 3.28
CA GLN A 6 4.88 -17.13 2.00
C GLN A 6 4.25 -17.99 0.90
N LEU A 7 3.53 -17.34 -0.02
CA LEU A 7 2.88 -17.94 -1.17
C LEU A 7 3.44 -17.31 -2.46
N THR A 8 3.25 -18.00 -3.58
CA THR A 8 3.57 -17.49 -4.92
C THR A 8 2.32 -17.51 -5.78
N SER A 9 2.04 -16.40 -6.44
CA SER A 9 0.91 -16.21 -7.35
C SER A 9 1.43 -15.78 -8.72
N GLU A 10 0.88 -16.36 -9.78
CA GLU A 10 1.21 -15.94 -11.16
C GLU A 10 0.82 -14.48 -11.44
N LYS A 11 -0.27 -14.01 -10.81
CA LYS A 11 -0.80 -12.66 -11.02
C LYS A 11 -0.22 -11.60 -10.08
N MET A 12 0.18 -12.02 -8.88
CA MET A 12 0.58 -11.12 -7.79
C MET A 12 2.06 -11.25 -7.39
N GLY A 13 2.76 -12.28 -7.87
CA GLY A 13 4.13 -12.57 -7.43
C GLY A 13 4.16 -13.14 -6.00
N THR A 14 5.05 -12.60 -5.16
CA THR A 14 5.18 -13.06 -3.78
C THR A 14 4.08 -12.48 -2.91
N ILE A 15 3.44 -13.32 -2.10
CA ILE A 15 2.42 -12.92 -1.12
C ILE A 15 2.83 -13.46 0.26
N TYR A 16 2.60 -12.67 1.31
CA TYR A 16 2.63 -13.15 2.69
C TYR A 16 1.20 -13.26 3.21
N GLU A 17 0.76 -14.46 3.55
CA GLU A 17 -0.53 -14.72 4.16
C GLU A 17 -0.37 -14.87 5.67
N LEU A 18 -1.11 -14.06 6.42
CA LEU A 18 -1.25 -14.13 7.86
C LEU A 18 -2.64 -14.67 8.19
N SER A 19 -2.71 -15.66 9.07
CA SER A 19 -3.98 -16.22 9.53
C SER A 19 -4.01 -16.40 11.04
N ASN A 20 -5.20 -16.46 11.63
CA ASN A 20 -5.40 -16.75 13.06
C ASN A 20 -6.45 -17.84 13.29
N ASP A 21 -6.54 -18.33 14.53
CA ASP A 21 -7.44 -19.41 14.93
C ASP A 21 -8.93 -19.01 14.87
N SER A 22 -9.22 -17.72 14.70
CA SER A 22 -10.58 -17.19 14.51
C SER A 22 -11.01 -17.17 13.04
N GLY A 23 -10.17 -17.63 12.11
CA GLY A 23 -10.49 -17.69 10.68
C GLY A 23 -10.29 -16.38 9.93
N THR A 24 -9.63 -15.38 10.52
CA THR A 24 -9.21 -14.17 9.79
C THR A 24 -8.01 -14.50 8.91
N ILE A 25 -8.00 -13.99 7.69
CA ILE A 25 -6.86 -14.07 6.76
C ILE A 25 -6.52 -12.65 6.28
N VAL A 26 -5.23 -12.31 6.31
CA VAL A 26 -4.69 -11.07 5.74
C VAL A 26 -3.60 -11.44 4.74
N ARG A 27 -3.63 -10.85 3.55
CA ARG A 27 -2.59 -11.07 2.53
C ARG A 27 -1.87 -9.78 2.21
N LEU A 28 -0.54 -9.87 2.17
CA LEU A 28 0.35 -8.74 1.96
C LEU A 28 1.26 -8.97 0.75
N SER A 29 1.50 -7.92 -0.03
CA SER A 29 2.56 -7.89 -1.05
C SER A 29 3.83 -7.23 -0.48
N PRO A 30 5.03 -7.73 -0.81
CA PRO A 30 6.26 -6.97 -0.58
C PRO A 30 6.26 -5.63 -1.35
N GLU A 31 5.60 -5.58 -2.50
CA GLU A 31 5.46 -4.38 -3.30
C GLU A 31 4.57 -3.37 -2.56
N GLY A 32 5.13 -2.21 -2.26
CA GLY A 32 4.53 -1.17 -1.44
C GLY A 32 4.08 -1.59 -0.04
N ALA A 33 4.60 -2.72 0.49
CA ALA A 33 4.13 -3.35 1.73
C ALA A 33 2.59 -3.40 1.80
N ARG A 34 1.97 -3.79 0.69
CA ARG A 34 0.55 -3.54 0.40
C ARG A 34 -0.36 -4.58 1.04
N LEU A 35 -1.45 -4.12 1.67
CA LEU A 35 -2.60 -4.94 2.02
C LEU A 35 -3.41 -5.29 0.77
N LEU A 36 -3.36 -6.56 0.38
CA LEU A 36 -4.10 -7.09 -0.76
C LEU A 36 -5.53 -7.44 -0.34
N ASP A 37 -5.65 -8.33 0.65
CA ASP A 37 -6.92 -8.88 1.12
C ASP A 37 -6.99 -8.83 2.66
N TRP A 38 -8.19 -8.63 3.20
CA TRP A 38 -8.51 -8.93 4.59
C TRP A 38 -9.83 -9.70 4.64
N VAL A 39 -9.74 -11.01 4.76
CA VAL A 39 -10.90 -11.90 4.89
C VAL A 39 -11.33 -11.97 6.36
N VAL A 40 -12.55 -11.52 6.64
CA VAL A 40 -13.18 -11.64 7.96
C VAL A 40 -14.05 -12.92 8.06
N PRO A 41 -14.12 -13.56 9.24
CA PRO A 41 -14.80 -14.84 9.44
C PRO A 41 -16.32 -14.64 9.58
N VAL A 42 -16.98 -14.36 8.47
CA VAL A 42 -18.45 -14.48 8.30
C VAL A 42 -18.77 -15.82 7.61
N GLU A 43 -20.05 -16.16 7.44
CA GLU A 43 -20.50 -17.49 6.99
C GLU A 43 -19.77 -18.04 5.75
N GLU A 44 -19.49 -17.20 4.74
CA GLU A 44 -18.73 -17.58 3.55
C GLU A 44 -17.31 -16.97 3.50
N GLY A 45 -16.88 -16.31 4.58
CA GLY A 45 -15.77 -15.37 4.56
C GLY A 45 -16.08 -14.13 3.71
N ARG A 46 -15.49 -13.00 4.04
CA ARG A 46 -15.63 -11.79 3.21
C ARG A 46 -14.35 -11.00 3.22
N ASP A 47 -13.80 -10.77 2.03
CA ASP A 47 -12.77 -9.74 1.87
C ASP A 47 -13.40 -8.36 2.01
N ILE A 48 -12.80 -7.54 2.87
CA ILE A 48 -13.26 -6.17 3.16
C ILE A 48 -12.31 -5.10 2.60
N VAL A 49 -11.28 -5.50 1.86
CA VAL A 49 -10.32 -4.58 1.23
C VAL A 49 -10.71 -4.37 -0.24
N VAL A 50 -10.58 -3.14 -0.70
CA VAL A 50 -10.73 -2.81 -2.13
C VAL A 50 -9.36 -2.93 -2.78
N GLY A 51 -9.27 -3.72 -3.84
CA GLY A 51 -8.03 -4.01 -4.53
C GLY A 51 -8.23 -4.46 -5.98
N TYR A 52 -7.19 -5.06 -6.53
CA TYR A 52 -7.14 -5.56 -7.91
C TYR A 52 -6.73 -7.03 -7.92
N ASP A 53 -7.01 -7.74 -9.00
CA ASP A 53 -6.64 -9.16 -9.13
C ASP A 53 -5.20 -9.38 -9.61
N THR A 54 -4.48 -8.32 -9.96
CA THR A 54 -3.09 -8.38 -10.47
C THR A 54 -2.21 -7.30 -9.86
N ILE A 55 -0.91 -7.58 -9.76
CA ILE A 55 0.07 -6.60 -9.24
C ILE A 55 0.17 -5.38 -10.15
N GLU A 56 0.02 -5.58 -11.47
CA GLU A 56 0.01 -4.49 -12.44
C GLU A 56 -1.19 -3.56 -12.24
N GLY A 57 -2.37 -4.10 -11.90
CA GLY A 57 -3.53 -3.28 -11.54
C GLY A 57 -3.24 -2.39 -10.34
N HIS A 58 -2.53 -2.91 -9.34
CA HIS A 58 -2.11 -2.15 -8.16
C HIS A 58 -1.06 -1.07 -8.44
N ARG A 59 -0.19 -1.26 -9.45
CA ARG A 59 0.78 -0.24 -9.90
C ARG A 59 0.10 0.91 -10.64
N GLN A 60 -0.91 0.60 -11.46
CA GLN A 60 -1.67 1.58 -12.21
C GLN A 60 -2.61 2.39 -11.30
N ALA A 61 -3.29 1.71 -10.37
CA ALA A 61 -4.13 2.32 -9.36
C ALA A 61 -3.35 2.48 -8.05
N ARG A 62 -2.48 3.48 -8.06
CA ARG A 62 -1.59 3.82 -6.94
C ARG A 62 -2.34 3.92 -5.60
N TYR A 63 -1.62 3.63 -4.53
CA TYR A 63 -2.03 3.79 -3.12
C TYR A 63 -3.02 2.78 -2.53
N TYR A 64 -3.81 2.04 -3.31
CA TYR A 64 -4.80 1.08 -2.76
C TYR A 64 -4.15 0.01 -1.88
N GLY A 65 -4.39 0.08 -0.56
CA GLY A 65 -3.80 -0.81 0.43
C GLY A 65 -2.28 -0.64 0.64
N ALA A 66 -1.63 0.26 -0.11
CA ALA A 66 -0.18 0.42 -0.07
C ALA A 66 0.26 1.27 1.13
N THR A 67 1.50 1.08 1.55
CA THR A 67 2.14 2.01 2.48
C THR A 67 2.43 3.33 1.76
N ILE A 68 2.12 4.45 2.42
CA ILE A 68 2.33 5.79 1.86
C ILE A 68 3.52 6.45 2.54
N GLY A 69 4.48 6.93 1.74
CA GLY A 69 5.63 7.65 2.27
C GLY A 69 6.53 8.24 1.19
N PRO A 70 7.51 9.07 1.58
CA PRO A 70 7.89 9.37 2.98
C PRO A 70 6.92 10.31 3.71
N VAL A 71 6.08 11.07 2.99
CA VAL A 71 5.06 11.94 3.58
C VAL A 71 3.70 11.59 2.99
N ALA A 72 2.78 11.14 3.84
CA ALA A 72 1.38 10.95 3.47
C ALA A 72 0.64 12.30 3.42
N GLY A 73 -0.44 12.36 2.63
CA GLY A 73 -1.11 13.63 2.34
C GLY A 73 -0.34 14.51 1.36
N ARG A 74 -0.43 15.83 1.53
CA ARG A 74 0.13 16.84 0.62
C ARG A 74 1.21 17.69 1.30
N ILE A 75 2.26 18.02 0.55
CA ILE A 75 3.16 19.14 0.82
C ILE A 75 2.75 20.29 -0.09
N ALA A 76 2.29 21.38 0.52
CA ALA A 76 1.78 22.54 -0.20
C ALA A 76 2.91 23.27 -0.96
N GLY A 77 2.66 23.66 -2.20
CA GLY A 77 3.62 24.47 -2.97
C GLY A 77 4.94 23.76 -3.31
N THR A 78 5.00 22.42 -3.17
CA THR A 78 6.19 21.58 -3.42
C THR A 78 7.43 21.99 -2.64
N ARG A 79 7.24 22.65 -1.48
CA ARG A 79 8.34 23.14 -0.66
C ARG A 79 8.03 23.01 0.81
N PHE A 80 9.07 22.77 1.59
CA PHE A 80 9.02 22.83 3.04
C PHE A 80 10.39 23.22 3.58
N GLU A 81 10.45 23.59 4.85
CA GLU A 81 11.68 23.98 5.52
C GLU A 81 11.90 23.10 6.75
N ILE A 82 13.14 22.66 6.96
CA ILE A 82 13.59 22.02 8.20
C ILE A 82 14.88 22.73 8.63
N ASP A 83 14.91 23.22 9.87
CA ASP A 83 16.08 23.89 10.47
C ASP A 83 16.67 25.03 9.62
N GLY A 84 15.82 25.85 8.98
CA GLY A 84 16.27 26.96 8.13
C GLY A 84 16.68 26.57 6.72
N GLN A 85 16.69 25.27 6.39
CA GLN A 85 16.99 24.77 5.05
C GLN A 85 15.69 24.52 4.28
N GLU A 86 15.54 25.18 3.14
CA GLU A 86 14.44 24.93 2.20
C GLU A 86 14.71 23.66 1.39
N TYR A 87 13.67 22.84 1.25
CA TYR A 87 13.65 21.64 0.42
C TYR A 87 12.55 21.76 -0.62
N GLN A 88 12.88 21.41 -1.86
CA GLN A 88 11.92 21.32 -2.95
C GLN A 88 11.58 19.86 -3.23
N THR A 89 10.31 19.58 -3.44
CA THR A 89 9.76 18.27 -3.78
C THR A 89 9.15 18.28 -5.18
N GLU A 90 8.76 17.11 -5.66
CA GLU A 90 8.11 16.95 -6.97
C GLU A 90 6.71 17.56 -6.98
N ASP A 91 6.33 18.24 -8.06
CA ASP A 91 4.93 18.57 -8.35
C ASP A 91 4.26 17.39 -9.05
N ASN A 92 3.48 16.60 -8.31
CA ASN A 92 2.67 15.52 -8.86
C ASN A 92 1.15 15.72 -8.62
N ASP A 93 0.76 16.87 -8.07
CA ASP A 93 -0.63 17.15 -7.69
C ASP A 93 -0.95 18.64 -7.75
N GLY A 94 -0.73 19.24 -8.93
CA GLY A 94 -1.23 20.57 -9.27
C GLY A 94 -0.65 21.70 -8.41
N GLY A 95 0.67 21.75 -8.29
CA GLY A 95 1.40 22.69 -7.42
C GLY A 95 1.72 22.13 -6.04
N ASN A 96 1.45 20.85 -5.79
CA ASN A 96 1.70 20.18 -4.52
C ASN A 96 2.42 18.84 -4.74
N THR A 97 3.02 18.33 -3.67
CA THR A 97 3.49 16.96 -3.63
C THR A 97 2.49 16.10 -2.86
N LEU A 98 1.86 15.15 -3.52
CA LEU A 98 0.98 14.16 -2.94
C LEU A 98 1.74 12.85 -2.69
N HIS A 99 1.60 12.31 -1.48
CA HIS A 99 1.95 10.91 -1.14
C HIS A 99 3.40 10.52 -1.47
N GLY A 100 4.35 11.44 -1.21
CA GLY A 100 5.76 11.19 -1.45
C GLY A 100 6.23 11.34 -2.90
N GLY A 101 5.34 11.74 -3.82
CA GLY A 101 5.68 11.99 -5.22
C GLY A 101 5.54 10.76 -6.12
N SER A 102 6.08 10.86 -7.34
CA SER A 102 6.02 9.80 -8.35
C SER A 102 6.76 8.54 -7.92
N LYS A 103 7.76 8.67 -7.05
CA LYS A 103 8.58 7.58 -6.48
C LYS A 103 8.31 7.35 -4.99
N GLY A 104 7.04 7.46 -4.60
CA GLY A 104 6.59 7.13 -3.24
C GLY A 104 6.78 5.64 -2.92
N LEU A 105 6.47 5.27 -1.68
CA LEU A 105 6.64 3.90 -1.18
C LEU A 105 5.50 2.94 -1.57
N ASP A 106 4.61 3.31 -2.50
CA ASP A 106 3.43 2.51 -2.87
C ASP A 106 3.70 1.40 -3.90
N THR A 107 4.95 1.28 -4.34
CA THR A 107 5.52 0.25 -5.21
C THR A 107 6.77 -0.32 -4.59
#